data_AF-A0A537K9V3-F1
#
_entry.id   AF-A0A537K9V3-F1
#
_cell.length_a   1.000
_cell.length_b   1.000
_cell.length_c   1.000
_cell.angle_alpha   90.00
_cell.angle_beta   90.00
_cell.angle_gamma   90.00
#
_symmetry.space_group_name_H-M   'P 1'
#
loop_
_entity.id
_entity.type
_entity.pdbx_description
1 polymer ?
#
loop_
_entity_poly.entity_id
_entity_poly.type
_entity_poly.pdbx_seq_one_letter_code
_entity_poly.pdbx_strand_id
1 'polypeptide(L)' 'RFKGLGEISPDEFGKFIGEEMKLQAVILEHGDHIQNLLEYYMGKNTQERQEFIIENLKVEVETPISEEVSIIKN' A
#
# COMPACT_ATOMS: atom_id res chain seq x y z
N ARG A 1 -3.84 -4.02 -16.98
CA ARG A 1 -3.01 -3.54 -15.85
C ARG A 1 -1.73 -2.96 -16.44
N PHE A 2 -1.48 -1.66 -16.28
CA PHE A 2 -0.15 -1.11 -16.54
C PHE A 2 0.80 -1.59 -15.44
N LYS A 3 2.04 -1.99 -15.78
CA LYS A 3 3.04 -2.35 -14.76
C LYS A 3 3.83 -1.14 -14.26
N GLY A 4 3.70 0.01 -14.93
CA GLY A 4 4.29 1.28 -14.53
C GLY A 4 3.86 2.41 -15.45
N LEU A 5 4.27 3.64 -15.11
CA LEU A 5 3.90 4.85 -15.86
C LEU A 5 4.51 4.93 -17.27
N GLY A 6 5.58 4.18 -17.55
CA GLY A 6 6.20 4.14 -18.88
C GLY A 6 5.44 3.32 -19.92
N GLU A 7 4.38 2.60 -19.53
CA GLU A 7 3.56 1.80 -20.46
C GLU A 7 2.40 2.60 -21.07
N ILE A 8 2.18 3.84 -20.62
CA ILE A 8 1.14 4.75 -21.13
C ILE A 8 1.80 5.91 -21.88
N SER A 9 1.19 6.32 -22.99
CA SER A 9 1.72 7.46 -23.76
C SER A 9 1.53 8.77 -22.98
N PRO A 10 2.40 9.78 -23.18
CA PRO A 10 2.26 11.08 -22.51
C PRO A 10 0.89 11.75 -22.72
N ASP A 11 0.35 11.69 -23.93
CA ASP A 11 -0.95 12.28 -24.28
C ASP A 11 -2.13 11.60 -23.58
N GLU A 12 -2.03 10.29 -23.34
CA GLU A 12 -3.04 9.55 -22.58
C GLU A 12 -2.88 9.75 -21.09
N PHE A 13 -1.64 9.74 -20.57
CA PHE A 13 -1.38 9.95 -19.14
C PHE A 13 -1.80 11.35 -18.69
N GLY A 14 -1.55 12.36 -19.53
CA GLY A 14 -1.96 13.74 -19.26
C GLY A 14 -3.46 13.91 -19.02
N LYS A 15 -4.31 13.05 -19.60
CA LYS A 15 -5.77 13.06 -19.36
C LYS A 15 -6.16 12.69 -17.93
N PHE A 16 -5.26 12.06 -17.17
CA PHE A 16 -5.47 11.71 -15.76
C PHE A 16 -4.96 12.77 -14.78
N ILE A 17 -4.26 13.80 -15.27
CA ILE A 17 -3.73 14.90 -14.46
C ILE A 17 -4.56 16.14 -14.71
N GLY A 18 -5.23 16.64 -13.68
CA GLY A 18 -6.07 17.82 -13.76
C GLY A 18 -6.84 18.04 -12.46
N GLU A 19 -7.79 18.97 -12.49
CA GLU A 19 -8.61 19.35 -11.33
C GLU A 19 -9.43 18.17 -10.77
N GLU A 20 -9.83 17.24 -11.65
CA GLU A 20 -10.59 16.03 -11.29
C GLU A 20 -9.70 14.87 -10.78
N MET A 21 -8.39 15.07 -10.67
CA MET A 21 -7.52 13.98 -10.20
C MET A 21 -7.76 13.70 -8.71
N LYS A 22 -7.78 12.41 -8.35
CA LYS A 22 -7.95 11.97 -6.97
C LYS A 22 -6.63 12.08 -6.22
N LEU A 23 -6.36 13.25 -5.65
CA LEU A 23 -5.22 13.47 -4.77
C LEU A 23 -5.53 12.95 -3.36
N GLN A 24 -4.57 12.25 -2.77
CA GLN A 24 -4.58 11.94 -1.34
C GLN A 24 -3.53 12.82 -0.66
N ALA A 25 -3.99 13.81 0.10
CA ALA A 25 -3.09 14.66 0.88
C ALA A 25 -2.39 13.83 1.96
N VAL A 26 -1.06 13.94 2.02
CA VAL A 26 -0.27 13.35 3.11
C VAL A 26 -0.20 14.40 4.22
N ILE A 27 -0.87 14.12 5.35
CA ILE A 27 -0.81 14.95 6.54
C ILE A 27 0.20 14.33 7.49
N LEU A 28 1.24 15.08 7.85
CA LEU A 28 2.24 14.66 8.82
C LEU A 28 1.89 15.28 10.17
N GLU A 29 1.68 14.45 11.19
CA GLU A 29 1.65 14.93 12.56
C GLU A 29 3.07 15.33 12.98
N HIS A 30 3.21 16.51 13.59
CA HIS A 30 4.51 17.00 14.03
C HIS A 30 4.99 16.21 15.26
N GLY A 31 6.15 15.55 15.16
CA GLY A 31 6.82 14.89 16.29
C GLY A 31 7.94 13.94 15.88
N ASP A 32 8.68 13.44 16.88
CA ASP A 32 9.80 12.49 16.72
C ASP A 32 9.39 11.15 16.08
N HIS A 33 8.09 10.88 15.98
CA HIS A 33 7.54 9.65 15.44
C HIS A 33 7.86 9.42 13.96
N ILE A 34 7.93 10.47 13.14
CA ILE A 34 8.18 10.29 11.69
C ILE A 34 9.61 9.83 11.40
N GLN A 35 10.59 10.32 12.16
CA GLN A 35 11.99 9.91 11.96
C GLN A 35 12.17 8.44 12.31
N ASN A 36 11.62 8.01 13.45
CA ASN A 36 11.65 6.61 13.87
C ASN A 36 10.90 5.70 12.88
N LEU A 37 9.76 6.16 12.35
CA LEU A 37 9.00 5.43 11.33
C LEU A 37 9.81 5.24 10.03
N LEU A 38 10.48 6.30 9.57
CA LEU A 38 11.30 6.25 8.37
C LEU A 38 12.54 5.38 8.58
N GLU A 39 13.23 5.49 9.71
CA GLU A 39 14.37 4.63 10.03
C GLU A 39 13.96 3.17 10.11
N TYR A 40 12.78 2.89 10.65
CA TYR A 40 12.24 1.54 10.70
C TYR A 40 11.97 0.93 9.32
N TYR A 41 11.28 1.66 8.43
CA TYR A 41 10.92 1.14 7.10
C TYR A 41 12.04 1.27 6.05
N MET A 42 12.91 2.27 6.18
CA MET A 42 13.92 2.64 5.17
C MET A 42 15.37 2.58 5.68
N GLY A 43 15.59 2.22 6.94
CA GLY A 43 16.91 2.10 7.54
C GLY A 43 17.71 0.89 7.04
N LYS A 44 18.72 0.52 7.82
CA LYS A 44 19.62 -0.59 7.46
C LYS A 44 18.85 -1.90 7.30
N ASN A 45 19.32 -2.74 6.39
CA ASN A 45 18.78 -4.08 6.23
C ASN A 45 19.33 -5.00 7.33
N THR A 46 18.61 -5.11 8.44
CA THR A 46 19.00 -5.94 9.59
C THR A 46 18.14 -7.21 9.68
N GLN A 47 18.60 -8.17 10.49
CA GLN A 47 17.88 -9.43 10.74
C GLN A 47 16.51 -9.17 11.39
N GLU A 48 16.44 -8.24 12.35
CA GLU A 48 15.21 -7.87 13.06
C GLU A 48 14.15 -7.31 12.09
N ARG A 49 14.59 -6.50 11.11
CA ARG A 49 13.69 -5.98 10.06
C ARG A 49 13.17 -7.11 9.17
N GLN A 50 14.01 -8.09 8.84
CA GLN A 50 13.60 -9.25 8.05
C GLN A 50 12.56 -10.10 8.79
N GLU A 51 12.79 -10.39 10.07
CA GLU A 51 11.85 -11.14 10.92
C GLU A 51 10.51 -10.42 11.00
N PHE A 52 10.52 -9.11 11.26
CA PHE A 52 9.31 -8.31 11.26
C PHE A 52 8.52 -8.38 9.94
N ILE A 53 9.21 -8.26 8.80
CA ILE A 53 8.55 -8.34 7.48
C ILE A 53 7.88 -9.70 7.30
N ILE A 54 8.54 -10.79 7.70
CA ILE A 54 8.01 -12.15 7.59
C ILE A 54 6.77 -12.31 8.47
N GLU A 55 6.82 -11.84 9.72
CA GLU A 55 5.69 -11.92 10.66
C GLU A 55 4.45 -11.16 10.17
N ASN A 56 4.65 -10.06 9.43
CA ASN A 56 3.57 -9.21 8.93
C ASN A 56 3.20 -9.50 7.46
N LEU A 57 3.83 -10.50 6.84
CA LEU A 57 3.55 -10.86 5.46
C LEU A 57 2.14 -11.45 5.35
N LYS A 58 1.22 -10.69 4.77
CA LYS A 58 -0.12 -11.17 4.46
C LYS A 58 -0.07 -11.99 3.17
N VAL A 59 -0.42 -13.26 3.26
CA VAL A 59 -0.65 -14.10 2.09
C VAL A 59 -2.06 -13.82 1.61
N GLU A 60 -2.20 -13.39 0.36
CA GLU A 60 -3.50 -13.34 -0.29
C GLU A 60 -3.99 -14.79 -0.45
N VAL A 61 -4.94 -15.19 0.39
CA VAL A 61 -5.68 -16.43 0.19
C VAL A 61 -6.66 -16.16 -0.94
N GLU A 62 -6.49 -16.85 -2.09
CA GLU A 62 -7.52 -16.91 -3.13
C GLU A 62 -8.75 -17.55 -2.51
N THR A 63 -9.62 -16.72 -1.93
CA THR A 63 -10.91 -17.17 -1.46
C THR A 63 -11.72 -17.34 -2.73
N PRO A 64 -12.15 -18.56 -3.13
CA PRO A 64 -13.13 -18.66 -4.19
C PRO A 64 -14.33 -17.85 -3.71
N ILE A 65 -14.81 -16.94 -4.54
CA ILE A 65 -16.00 -16.14 -4.26
C ILE A 65 -17.16 -17.15 -4.19
N SER A 66 -17.41 -17.72 -3.02
CA SER A 66 -18.63 -18.44 -2.71
C SER A 66 -19.44 -17.56 -1.79
N GLU A 67 -20.60 -17.18 -2.32
CA GLU A 67 -21.67 -16.43 -1.67
C GLU A 67 -22.02 -17.02 -0.28
N GLU A 68 -22.60 -16.15 0.57
CA GLU A 68 -23.22 -16.45 1.87
C GLU A 68 -22.31 -16.55 3.12
N VAL A 69 -21.98 -15.40 3.70
CA VAL A 69 -21.85 -15.29 5.17
C VAL A 69 -23.19 -14.80 5.72
N SER A 70 -24.11 -15.73 5.93
CA SER A 70 -25.27 -15.60 6.82
C SER A 70 -25.47 -16.95 7.50
N ILE A 71 -25.59 -16.95 8.83
CA ILE A 71 -25.82 -18.13 9.71
C ILE A 71 -24.46 -18.83 9.99
N ILE A 72 -23.84 -18.78 11.16
CA ILE A 72 -24.34 -19.17 12.49
C ILE A 72 -23.62 -18.31 13.55
N LYS A 73 -24.35 -17.44 14.24
CA LYS A 73 -24.08 -17.13 15.65
C LYS A 73 -24.97 -18.07 16.46
N ASN A 74 -24.35 -19.01 17.17
CA ASN A 74 -24.90 -19.62 18.38
C ASN A 74 -23.73 -19.89 19.32
#